data_AF-A0AAV0V5S4-F1
#
_entry.id   AF-A0AAV0V5S4-F1
#
_cell.length_a   1.000
_cell.length_b   1.000
_cell.length_c   1.000
_cell.angle_alpha   90.00
_cell.angle_beta   90.00
_cell.angle_gamma   90.00
#
_symmetry.space_group_name_H-M   'P 1'
#
loop_
_entity.id
_entity.type
_entity.pdbx_description
1 polymer ?
#
loop_
_entity_poly.entity_id
_entity_poly.type
_entity_poly.pdbx_seq_one_letter_code
_entity_poly.pdbx_strand_id
1 'polypeptide(L)'
;MNVLLRTLTVVRCSRTTLSTHIRSSSTFGIVFDVDGVLLRGKASLPGARDVLLELQATNIPFAIMTNGGGYTEDKKARQMEQILGNGVSIPTELMCMSHTPMRELAAKHGDELVLAVGKDCAELRNVMANYGFKHVVTVDQLHRHFPTMYPDVKVTDLLVHDGRFDSQPFAAVFVLIDPIYWGRELQIVMDVLCSPNGLLGRRTVEGDGNGDRQHIPLYSACSDFQYVGEFHLPRYGAGAFHAVLENLFTHTTGHTLEKTLFGKPQRTSFEFAETLIDAQHEDVERIYMVGDNPKTDIHGANEAGGRWKSLLTLTGMHNGPSNHDEHPAYKVVEDVAQALAFIKQDFAKLQAEKSTK
;
A
#
# COMPACT_ATOMS: atom_id res chain seq x y z
N MET A 1 37.54 -7.32 -8.74
CA MET A 1 38.03 -7.87 -10.02
C MET A 1 36.81 -8.08 -10.89
N ASN A 2 36.68 -7.24 -11.92
CA ASN A 2 35.53 -7.14 -12.84
C ASN A 2 35.24 -8.45 -13.58
N VAL A 3 33.97 -8.58 -14.05
CA VAL A 3 33.38 -9.44 -15.12
C VAL A 3 32.02 -9.94 -14.58
N LEU A 4 30.83 -9.71 -15.17
CA LEU A 4 30.43 -9.34 -16.53
C LEU A 4 28.99 -8.76 -16.50
N LEU A 5 28.79 -7.49 -16.88
CA LEU A 5 27.46 -6.97 -17.27
C LEU A 5 27.16 -7.47 -18.70
N ARG A 6 26.00 -8.09 -18.92
CA ARG A 6 25.51 -8.44 -20.25
C ARG A 6 24.80 -7.25 -20.90
N THR A 7 25.30 -6.88 -22.06
CA THR A 7 24.86 -5.78 -22.93
C THR A 7 23.57 -6.16 -23.67
N LEU A 8 22.49 -5.43 -23.45
CA LEU A 8 21.30 -5.46 -24.31
C LEU A 8 21.58 -4.65 -25.58
N THR A 9 21.52 -5.29 -26.73
CA THR A 9 21.70 -4.64 -28.04
C THR A 9 20.34 -4.16 -28.53
N VAL A 10 20.07 -2.86 -28.41
CA VAL A 10 18.90 -2.22 -29.02
C VAL A 10 19.26 -1.83 -30.46
N VAL A 11 18.53 -2.40 -31.42
CA VAL A 11 18.61 -2.00 -32.84
C VAL A 11 18.08 -0.56 -32.96
N ARG A 12 18.97 0.41 -33.14
CA ARG A 12 18.62 1.81 -33.44
C ARG A 12 18.22 1.92 -34.91
N CYS A 13 16.93 2.12 -35.16
CA CYS A 13 16.45 2.65 -36.43
C CYS A 13 16.62 4.17 -36.42
N SER A 14 17.61 4.68 -37.15
CA SER A 14 17.84 6.13 -37.31
C SER A 14 16.75 6.75 -38.18
N ARG A 15 15.81 7.44 -37.56
CA ARG A 15 15.04 8.53 -38.20
C ARG A 15 15.45 9.84 -37.54
N THR A 16 16.29 10.60 -38.23
CA THR A 16 16.56 12.01 -37.91
C THR A 16 15.32 12.84 -38.24
N THR A 17 14.45 13.01 -37.25
CA THR A 17 13.51 14.12 -37.19
C THR A 17 14.06 15.11 -36.18
N LEU A 18 14.38 16.33 -36.62
CA LEU A 18 14.58 17.46 -35.71
C LEU A 18 13.27 17.67 -34.94
N SER A 19 13.18 17.05 -33.76
CA SER A 19 12.13 17.36 -32.80
C SER A 19 12.50 18.67 -32.14
N THR A 20 11.88 19.76 -32.57
CA THR A 20 11.71 20.92 -31.70
C THR A 20 10.92 20.41 -30.49
N HIS A 21 11.61 20.04 -29.41
CA HIS A 21 10.97 19.84 -28.12
C HIS A 21 10.34 21.17 -27.73
N ILE A 22 9.05 21.33 -28.03
CA ILE A 22 8.21 22.26 -27.30
C ILE A 22 8.25 21.70 -25.88
N ARG A 23 9.12 22.24 -25.02
CA ARG A 23 9.09 21.92 -23.59
C ARG A 23 7.67 22.24 -23.12
N SER A 24 6.94 21.21 -22.69
CA SER A 24 5.69 21.42 -21.95
C SER A 24 5.99 22.37 -20.79
N SER A 25 5.13 23.34 -20.54
CA SER A 25 5.24 24.16 -19.33
C SER A 25 5.20 23.25 -18.10
N SER A 26 6.08 23.48 -17.13
CA SER A 26 6.07 22.77 -15.85
C SER A 26 4.69 22.80 -15.18
N THR A 27 4.30 21.70 -14.54
CA THR A 27 3.02 21.59 -13.83
C THR A 27 3.21 21.06 -12.40
N PHE A 28 2.10 20.83 -11.70
CA PHE A 28 2.04 20.12 -10.43
C PHE A 28 1.20 18.85 -10.55
N GLY A 29 1.45 17.89 -9.67
CA GLY A 29 0.63 16.70 -9.50
C GLY A 29 -0.09 16.69 -8.15
N ILE A 30 -1.18 15.95 -8.05
CA ILE A 30 -1.91 15.76 -6.78
C ILE A 30 -2.08 14.28 -6.49
N VAL A 31 -1.79 13.87 -5.26
CA VAL A 31 -2.05 12.51 -4.78
C VAL A 31 -3.06 12.57 -3.66
N PHE A 32 -4.19 11.88 -3.83
CA PHE A 32 -5.29 11.88 -2.89
C PHE A 32 -5.31 10.61 -2.06
N ASP A 33 -5.46 10.75 -0.74
CA ASP A 33 -6.06 9.68 0.05
C ASP A 33 -7.54 9.47 -0.33
N VAL A 34 -8.11 8.34 0.09
CA VAL A 34 -9.51 7.99 -0.17
C VAL A 34 -10.40 8.24 1.04
N ASP A 35 -10.16 7.54 2.15
CA ASP A 35 -11.09 7.43 3.27
C ASP A 35 -10.91 8.62 4.21
N GLY A 36 -11.85 9.57 4.18
CA GLY A 36 -11.74 10.84 4.88
C GLY A 36 -11.30 12.00 3.98
N VAL A 37 -11.01 11.76 2.70
CA VAL A 37 -10.65 12.81 1.72
C VAL A 37 -11.61 12.84 0.53
N LEU A 38 -11.72 11.72 -0.20
CA LEU A 38 -12.63 11.60 -1.34
C LEU A 38 -13.96 10.97 -0.92
N LEU A 39 -13.90 9.97 -0.05
CA LEU A 39 -15.03 9.13 0.36
C LEU A 39 -15.11 9.05 1.88
N ARG A 40 -16.31 8.74 2.39
CA ARG A 40 -16.53 8.27 3.76
C ARG A 40 -17.44 7.04 3.71
N GLY A 41 -16.86 5.86 3.88
CA GLY A 41 -17.57 4.60 3.66
C GLY A 41 -18.09 4.52 2.22
N LYS A 42 -19.41 4.38 2.06
CA LYS A 42 -20.07 4.31 0.73
C LYS A 42 -20.58 5.65 0.20
N ALA A 43 -20.18 6.78 0.79
CA ALA A 43 -20.60 8.11 0.38
C ALA A 43 -19.42 8.93 -0.15
N SER A 44 -19.63 9.67 -1.23
CA SER A 44 -18.72 10.72 -1.68
C SER A 44 -18.72 11.88 -0.69
N LEU A 45 -17.55 12.42 -0.38
CA LEU A 45 -17.45 13.69 0.33
C LEU A 45 -17.80 14.86 -0.59
N PRO A 46 -18.32 15.98 -0.04
CA PRO A 46 -18.62 17.18 -0.83
C PRO A 46 -17.38 17.68 -1.60
N GLY A 47 -17.57 18.06 -2.87
CA GLY A 47 -16.51 18.58 -3.73
C GLY A 47 -15.57 17.54 -4.35
N ALA A 48 -15.49 16.31 -3.81
CA ALA A 48 -14.57 15.28 -4.30
C ALA A 48 -14.77 14.95 -5.79
N ARG A 49 -16.03 14.72 -6.20
CA ARG A 49 -16.39 14.46 -7.59
C ARG A 49 -15.97 15.60 -8.52
N ASP A 50 -16.29 16.83 -8.13
CA ASP A 50 -16.07 18.00 -8.97
C ASP A 50 -14.58 18.31 -9.12
N VAL A 51 -13.78 18.12 -8.05
CA VAL A 51 -12.32 18.19 -8.10
C VAL A 51 -11.76 17.18 -9.11
N LEU A 52 -12.15 15.91 -9.03
CA LEU A 52 -11.63 14.90 -9.95
C LEU A 52 -11.99 15.20 -11.41
N LEU A 53 -13.23 15.62 -11.67
CA LEU A 53 -13.66 16.03 -13.01
C LEU A 53 -12.88 17.24 -13.53
N GLU A 54 -12.56 18.19 -12.65
CA GLU A 54 -11.77 19.36 -13.04
C GLU A 54 -10.34 18.96 -13.40
N LEU A 55 -9.70 18.08 -12.62
CA LEU A 55 -8.35 17.59 -12.92
C LEU A 55 -8.31 16.86 -14.27
N GLN A 56 -9.33 16.05 -14.56
CA GLN A 56 -9.47 15.37 -15.85
C GLN A 56 -9.69 16.35 -17.00
N ALA A 57 -10.56 17.35 -16.82
CA ALA A 57 -10.84 18.35 -17.85
C ALA A 57 -9.63 19.26 -18.15
N THR A 58 -8.75 19.45 -17.16
CA THR A 58 -7.57 20.32 -17.26
C THR A 58 -6.26 19.56 -17.48
N ASN A 59 -6.31 18.23 -17.57
CA ASN A 59 -5.14 17.34 -17.69
C ASN A 59 -4.10 17.59 -16.58
N ILE A 60 -4.54 17.92 -15.36
CA ILE A 60 -3.65 18.03 -14.21
C ILE A 60 -3.33 16.61 -13.73
N PRO A 61 -2.05 16.20 -13.64
CA PRO A 61 -1.67 14.88 -13.16
C PRO A 61 -2.23 14.59 -11.77
N PHE A 62 -2.84 13.43 -11.59
CA PHE A 62 -3.24 12.98 -10.27
C PHE A 62 -3.15 11.47 -10.09
N ALA A 63 -3.05 11.05 -8.84
CA ALA A 63 -3.12 9.65 -8.44
C ALA A 63 -3.94 9.51 -7.15
N ILE A 64 -4.41 8.30 -6.89
CA ILE A 64 -5.13 7.92 -5.67
C ILE A 64 -4.26 6.95 -4.89
N MET A 65 -3.91 7.31 -3.67
CA MET A 65 -3.05 6.52 -2.79
C MET A 65 -3.75 6.19 -1.46
N THR A 66 -4.09 4.92 -1.25
CA THR A 66 -4.85 4.46 -0.07
C THR A 66 -4.17 3.30 0.63
N ASN A 67 -4.23 3.27 1.97
CA ASN A 67 -3.80 2.10 2.76
C ASN A 67 -4.85 0.99 2.83
N GLY A 68 -6.09 1.29 2.42
CA GLY A 68 -7.13 0.28 2.29
C GLY A 68 -6.83 -0.72 1.17
N GLY A 69 -7.30 -1.96 1.34
CA GLY A 69 -7.17 -2.98 0.30
C GLY A 69 -7.64 -4.37 0.66
N GLY A 70 -6.92 -5.35 0.10
CA GLY A 70 -7.28 -6.76 0.12
C GLY A 70 -8.06 -7.21 -1.12
N TYR A 71 -8.05 -6.44 -2.20
CA TYR A 71 -8.63 -6.74 -3.51
C TYR A 71 -7.90 -5.92 -4.59
N THR A 72 -8.15 -6.21 -5.86
CA THR A 72 -7.41 -5.60 -6.97
C THR A 72 -7.67 -4.11 -7.11
N GLU A 73 -6.68 -3.39 -7.63
CA GLU A 73 -6.73 -1.95 -7.87
C GLU A 73 -7.88 -1.58 -8.82
N ASP A 74 -8.10 -2.38 -9.87
CA ASP A 74 -9.24 -2.25 -10.78
C ASP A 74 -10.58 -2.38 -10.07
N LYS A 75 -10.72 -3.32 -9.13
CA LYS A 75 -11.94 -3.47 -8.34
C LYS A 75 -12.17 -2.26 -7.44
N LYS A 76 -11.11 -1.72 -6.81
CA LYS A 76 -11.19 -0.48 -6.01
C LYS A 76 -11.60 0.71 -6.86
N ALA A 77 -10.95 0.89 -8.01
CA ALA A 77 -11.24 1.97 -8.94
C ALA A 77 -12.73 1.96 -9.35
N ARG A 78 -13.26 0.83 -9.80
CA ARG A 78 -14.68 0.70 -10.18
C ARG A 78 -15.63 0.98 -9.01
N GLN A 79 -15.29 0.55 -7.80
CA GLN A 79 -16.08 0.87 -6.61
C GLN A 79 -16.11 2.37 -6.35
N MET A 80 -14.98 3.05 -6.48
CA MET A 80 -14.89 4.50 -6.31
C MET A 80 -15.69 5.22 -7.39
N GLU A 81 -15.58 4.84 -8.66
CA GLU A 81 -16.39 5.41 -9.76
C GLU A 81 -17.89 5.27 -9.48
N GLN A 82 -18.33 4.11 -8.99
CA GLN A 82 -19.74 3.88 -8.61
C GLN A 82 -20.21 4.81 -7.50
N ILE A 83 -19.37 5.08 -6.49
CA ILE A 83 -19.70 5.93 -5.35
C ILE A 83 -19.66 7.42 -5.72
N LEU A 84 -18.66 7.83 -6.51
CA LEU A 84 -18.49 9.21 -6.99
C LEU A 84 -19.54 9.58 -8.04
N GLY A 85 -20.11 8.59 -8.73
CA GLY A 85 -21.20 8.75 -9.67
C GLY A 85 -20.76 9.11 -11.08
N ASN A 86 -21.74 9.24 -11.97
CA ASN A 86 -21.53 9.32 -13.42
C ASN A 86 -20.56 10.43 -13.83
N GLY A 87 -19.59 10.06 -14.69
CA GLY A 87 -18.65 10.98 -15.34
C GLY A 87 -17.23 10.95 -14.79
N VAL A 88 -17.04 10.48 -13.54
CA VAL A 88 -15.68 10.27 -13.00
C VAL A 88 -15.16 8.94 -13.53
N SER A 89 -14.00 8.98 -14.19
CA SER A 89 -13.24 7.77 -14.52
C SER A 89 -11.99 7.70 -13.65
N ILE A 90 -11.72 6.53 -13.08
CA ILE A 90 -10.50 6.26 -12.32
C ILE A 90 -9.81 5.07 -13.00
N PRO A 91 -8.90 5.33 -13.95
CA PRO A 91 -8.11 4.27 -14.54
C PRO A 91 -7.25 3.57 -13.46
N THR A 92 -7.02 2.27 -13.65
CA THR A 92 -6.29 1.44 -12.66
C THR A 92 -4.85 1.91 -12.49
N GLU A 93 -4.25 2.47 -13.54
CA GLU A 93 -2.93 3.07 -13.55
C GLU A 93 -2.79 4.31 -12.66
N LEU A 94 -3.90 4.90 -12.18
CA LEU A 94 -3.87 6.00 -11.22
C LEU A 94 -3.93 5.52 -9.75
N MET A 95 -4.08 4.21 -9.53
CA MET A 95 -4.28 3.64 -8.20
C MET A 95 -2.98 3.13 -7.58
N CYS A 96 -2.71 3.56 -6.34
CA CYS A 96 -1.71 3.02 -5.46
C CYS A 96 -2.36 2.61 -4.12
N MET A 97 -2.80 1.36 -4.05
CA MET A 97 -3.20 0.72 -2.79
C MET A 97 -1.97 0.28 -1.97
N SER A 98 -2.14 0.03 -0.68
CA SER A 98 -1.11 -0.44 0.26
C SER A 98 -0.24 -1.59 -0.27
N HIS A 99 -0.87 -2.57 -0.91
CA HIS A 99 -0.20 -3.75 -1.47
C HIS A 99 0.37 -3.55 -2.88
N THR A 100 0.07 -2.43 -3.56
CA THR A 100 0.47 -2.17 -4.96
C THR A 100 1.98 -2.27 -5.18
N PRO A 101 2.83 -1.64 -4.35
CA PRO A 101 4.28 -1.71 -4.55
C PRO A 101 4.86 -3.10 -4.24
N MET A 102 4.12 -3.95 -3.52
CA MET A 102 4.55 -5.33 -3.24
C MET A 102 4.64 -6.19 -4.50
N ARG A 103 4.11 -5.73 -5.65
CA ARG A 103 4.27 -6.42 -6.94
C ARG A 103 5.74 -6.63 -7.32
N GLU A 104 6.64 -5.75 -6.90
CA GLU A 104 8.07 -5.90 -7.16
C GLU A 104 8.68 -7.11 -6.46
N LEU A 105 8.08 -7.55 -5.34
CA LEU A 105 8.51 -8.75 -4.62
C LEU A 105 8.28 -10.03 -5.42
N ALA A 106 7.45 -10.01 -6.48
CA ALA A 106 7.30 -11.14 -7.38
C ALA A 106 8.61 -11.48 -8.12
N ALA A 107 9.50 -10.51 -8.33
CA ALA A 107 10.82 -10.79 -8.91
C ALA A 107 11.68 -11.69 -8.01
N LYS A 108 11.42 -11.69 -6.69
CA LYS A 108 12.11 -12.52 -5.70
C LYS A 108 11.33 -13.78 -5.34
N HIS A 109 10.03 -13.62 -5.08
CA HIS A 109 9.18 -14.63 -4.46
C HIS A 109 8.09 -15.18 -5.40
N GLY A 110 8.04 -14.77 -6.67
CA GLY A 110 6.93 -15.09 -7.59
C GLY A 110 6.80 -16.58 -7.92
N ASP A 111 7.92 -17.31 -7.95
CA ASP A 111 7.99 -18.76 -8.18
C ASP A 111 8.07 -19.58 -6.87
N GLU A 112 8.02 -18.93 -5.71
CA GLU A 112 8.17 -19.57 -4.40
C GLU A 112 6.82 -19.74 -3.71
N LEU A 113 6.75 -20.66 -2.73
CA LEU A 113 5.55 -20.83 -1.91
C LEU A 113 5.46 -19.69 -0.90
N VAL A 114 4.36 -18.94 -0.92
CA VAL A 114 4.14 -17.80 -0.02
C VAL A 114 2.82 -17.92 0.72
N LEU A 115 2.81 -17.44 1.97
CA LEU A 115 1.60 -17.36 2.78
C LEU A 115 0.96 -15.98 2.63
N ALA A 116 -0.31 -15.93 2.21
CA ALA A 116 -1.10 -14.69 2.17
C ALA A 116 -2.06 -14.59 3.36
N VAL A 117 -2.08 -13.42 4.00
CA VAL A 117 -2.83 -13.12 5.22
C VAL A 117 -3.71 -11.90 5.01
N GLY A 118 -4.95 -11.98 5.46
CA GLY A 118 -5.95 -10.90 5.40
C GLY A 118 -7.38 -11.43 5.40
N LYS A 119 -8.36 -10.54 5.27
CA LYS A 119 -9.79 -10.84 5.45
C LYS A 119 -10.41 -11.80 4.42
N ASP A 120 -10.30 -11.49 3.12
CA ASP A 120 -10.93 -12.28 2.05
C ASP A 120 -9.87 -13.05 1.25
N CYS A 121 -9.71 -14.32 1.60
CA CYS A 121 -8.68 -15.17 1.00
C CYS A 121 -8.82 -15.37 -0.52
N ALA A 122 -10.02 -15.29 -1.08
CA ALA A 122 -10.19 -15.41 -2.53
C ALA A 122 -9.67 -14.16 -3.24
N GLU A 123 -9.99 -12.98 -2.70
CA GLU A 123 -9.49 -11.71 -3.22
C GLU A 123 -7.98 -11.57 -3.06
N LEU A 124 -7.40 -12.01 -1.93
CA LEU A 124 -5.94 -12.00 -1.75
C LEU A 124 -5.21 -12.81 -2.81
N ARG A 125 -5.75 -13.99 -3.16
CA ARG A 125 -5.19 -14.83 -4.22
C ARG A 125 -5.25 -14.13 -5.57
N ASN A 126 -6.33 -13.42 -5.88
CA ASN A 126 -6.45 -12.66 -7.11
C ASN A 126 -5.42 -11.51 -7.18
N VAL A 127 -5.23 -10.77 -6.08
CA VAL A 127 -4.20 -9.72 -5.98
C VAL A 127 -2.81 -10.30 -6.24
N MET A 128 -2.43 -11.34 -5.49
CA MET A 128 -1.11 -11.95 -5.60
C MET A 128 -0.88 -12.57 -6.99
N ALA A 129 -1.89 -13.23 -7.57
CA ALA A 129 -1.80 -13.78 -8.92
C ALA A 129 -1.59 -12.67 -9.97
N ASN A 130 -2.31 -11.54 -9.85
CA ASN A 130 -2.14 -10.39 -10.73
C ASN A 130 -0.74 -9.78 -10.66
N TYR A 131 -0.07 -9.88 -9.51
CA TYR A 131 1.32 -9.43 -9.34
C TYR A 131 2.35 -10.46 -9.80
N GLY A 132 1.95 -11.68 -10.17
CA GLY A 132 2.84 -12.72 -10.70
C GLY A 132 3.27 -13.78 -9.69
N PHE A 133 2.65 -13.85 -8.51
CA PHE A 133 2.90 -14.93 -7.54
C PHE A 133 2.13 -16.19 -7.95
N LYS A 134 2.86 -17.28 -8.20
CA LYS A 134 2.30 -18.53 -8.74
C LYS A 134 1.87 -19.51 -7.65
N HIS A 135 2.55 -19.52 -6.51
CA HIS A 135 2.34 -20.50 -5.44
C HIS A 135 1.87 -19.83 -4.15
N VAL A 136 0.67 -19.26 -4.19
CA VAL A 136 0.05 -18.59 -3.04
C VAL A 136 -0.83 -19.58 -2.27
N VAL A 137 -0.62 -19.66 -0.96
CA VAL A 137 -1.50 -20.35 0.00
C VAL A 137 -1.99 -19.32 1.00
N THR A 138 -3.29 -19.31 1.28
CA THR A 138 -3.83 -18.42 2.30
C THR A 138 -3.86 -19.10 3.67
N VAL A 139 -3.92 -18.30 4.74
CA VAL A 139 -4.15 -18.80 6.11
C VAL A 139 -5.36 -19.72 6.21
N ASP A 140 -6.45 -19.39 5.52
CA ASP A 140 -7.65 -20.22 5.46
C ASP A 140 -7.40 -21.56 4.76
N GLN A 141 -6.70 -21.56 3.63
CA GLN A 141 -6.34 -22.81 2.93
C GLN A 141 -5.42 -23.68 3.80
N LEU A 142 -4.42 -23.08 4.45
CA LEU A 142 -3.50 -23.81 5.30
C LEU A 142 -4.21 -24.43 6.51
N HIS A 143 -5.14 -23.69 7.13
CA HIS A 143 -5.97 -24.21 8.23
C HIS A 143 -6.89 -25.34 7.76
N ARG A 144 -7.41 -25.29 6.53
CA ARG A 144 -8.22 -26.38 5.97
C ARG A 144 -7.44 -27.64 5.68
N HIS A 145 -6.15 -27.52 5.37
CA HIS A 145 -5.26 -28.66 5.38
C HIS A 145 -5.11 -29.15 6.82
N PHE A 146 -4.67 -28.30 7.77
CA PHE A 146 -4.36 -28.71 9.14
C PHE A 146 -5.33 -28.11 10.19
N PRO A 147 -6.56 -28.64 10.38
CA PRO A 147 -7.55 -28.07 11.30
C PRO A 147 -7.06 -27.89 12.73
N THR A 148 -6.15 -28.76 13.18
CA THR A 148 -5.60 -28.74 14.54
C THR A 148 -4.59 -27.62 14.78
N MET A 149 -4.18 -26.86 13.75
CA MET A 149 -3.38 -25.64 13.94
C MET A 149 -4.14 -24.61 14.77
N TYR A 150 -5.46 -24.55 14.64
CA TYR A 150 -6.31 -23.69 15.46
C TYR A 150 -7.68 -24.35 15.70
N PRO A 151 -7.80 -25.21 16.72
CA PRO A 151 -8.97 -26.09 16.89
C PRO A 151 -10.26 -25.35 17.23
N ASP A 152 -10.17 -24.11 17.74
CA ASP A 152 -11.32 -23.30 18.16
C ASP A 152 -12.13 -22.77 16.96
N VAL A 153 -11.53 -22.73 15.76
CA VAL A 153 -12.24 -22.40 14.52
C VAL A 153 -12.57 -23.69 13.79
N LYS A 154 -13.86 -23.99 13.68
CA LYS A 154 -14.34 -25.19 12.99
C LYS A 154 -14.05 -25.10 11.49
N VAL A 155 -13.44 -26.15 10.95
CA VAL A 155 -13.25 -26.34 9.51
C VAL A 155 -14.30 -27.32 8.99
N THR A 156 -15.04 -26.93 7.95
CA THR A 156 -16.06 -27.79 7.31
C THR A 156 -15.58 -28.43 6.01
N ASP A 157 -14.72 -27.74 5.25
CA ASP A 157 -14.26 -28.17 3.93
C ASP A 157 -12.76 -28.50 3.98
N LEU A 158 -12.44 -29.72 4.45
CA LEU A 158 -11.07 -30.19 4.57
C LEU A 158 -10.39 -30.28 3.21
N LEU A 159 -9.12 -29.87 3.16
CA LEU A 159 -8.27 -30.05 1.99
C LEU A 159 -7.33 -31.22 2.22
N VAL A 160 -7.10 -32.02 1.17
CA VAL A 160 -6.27 -33.23 1.24
C VAL A 160 -4.83 -32.87 1.60
N HIS A 161 -4.23 -33.65 2.50
CA HIS A 161 -2.79 -33.64 2.74
C HIS A 161 -2.08 -34.46 1.67
N ASP A 162 -1.33 -33.80 0.80
CA ASP A 162 -0.53 -34.41 -0.27
C ASP A 162 0.98 -34.39 0.01
N GLY A 163 1.38 -33.98 1.23
CA GLY A 163 2.79 -33.85 1.62
C GLY A 163 3.49 -32.61 1.03
N ARG A 164 2.76 -31.71 0.35
CA ARG A 164 3.32 -30.48 -0.22
C ARG A 164 4.05 -29.65 0.82
N PHE A 165 3.44 -29.43 1.98
CA PHE A 165 4.00 -28.57 3.03
C PHE A 165 5.15 -29.22 3.82
N ASP A 166 5.35 -30.53 3.68
CA ASP A 166 6.46 -31.26 4.30
C ASP A 166 7.76 -31.12 3.50
N SER A 167 7.64 -30.77 2.21
CA SER A 167 8.73 -30.78 1.23
C SER A 167 8.96 -29.44 0.54
N GLN A 168 7.94 -28.60 0.42
CA GLN A 168 8.03 -27.27 -0.16
C GLN A 168 8.06 -26.21 0.95
N PRO A 169 9.18 -25.48 1.15
CA PRO A 169 9.28 -24.46 2.17
C PRO A 169 8.50 -23.20 1.79
N PHE A 170 7.88 -22.55 2.78
CA PHE A 170 7.42 -21.17 2.64
C PHE A 170 8.62 -20.23 2.54
N ALA A 171 8.59 -19.29 1.61
CA ALA A 171 9.66 -18.31 1.41
C ALA A 171 9.34 -16.93 1.99
N ALA A 172 8.06 -16.62 2.22
CA ALA A 172 7.64 -15.33 2.75
C ALA A 172 6.19 -15.36 3.27
N VAL A 173 5.90 -14.46 4.21
CA VAL A 173 4.53 -14.13 4.67
C VAL A 173 4.15 -12.74 4.15
N PHE A 174 2.97 -12.63 3.55
CA PHE A 174 2.39 -11.39 3.02
C PHE A 174 1.10 -11.04 3.76
N VAL A 175 1.15 -10.02 4.61
CA VAL A 175 -0.04 -9.44 5.26
C VAL A 175 -0.56 -8.32 4.36
N LEU A 176 -1.58 -8.61 3.55
CA LEU A 176 -2.09 -7.68 2.54
C LEU A 176 -3.12 -6.69 3.11
N ILE A 177 -3.81 -7.08 4.18
CA ILE A 177 -4.80 -6.28 4.90
C ILE A 177 -5.04 -6.93 6.27
N ASP A 178 -5.68 -6.23 7.20
CA ASP A 178 -6.07 -6.81 8.48
C ASP A 178 -6.97 -8.05 8.28
N PRO A 179 -6.67 -9.18 8.98
CA PRO A 179 -7.52 -10.35 8.95
C PRO A 179 -8.66 -10.25 9.98
N ILE A 180 -9.64 -11.16 9.88
CA ILE A 180 -10.84 -11.14 10.73
C ILE A 180 -10.65 -11.98 12.02
N TYR A 181 -10.01 -13.14 11.94
CA TYR A 181 -9.98 -14.14 13.01
C TYR A 181 -8.63 -14.19 13.73
N TRP A 182 -8.21 -13.06 14.32
CA TRP A 182 -6.81 -12.83 14.71
C TRP A 182 -6.15 -14.01 15.44
N GLY A 183 -6.84 -14.71 16.35
CA GLY A 183 -6.28 -15.90 17.00
C GLY A 183 -5.76 -16.96 16.03
N ARG A 184 -6.55 -17.30 15.00
CA ARG A 184 -6.16 -18.24 13.93
C ARG A 184 -5.00 -17.70 13.11
N GLU A 185 -5.11 -16.45 12.64
CA GLU A 185 -4.06 -15.88 11.78
C GLU A 185 -2.75 -15.69 12.51
N LEU A 186 -2.76 -15.22 13.76
CA LEU A 186 -1.57 -15.07 14.57
C LEU A 186 -0.87 -16.41 14.80
N GLN A 187 -1.61 -17.47 15.15
CA GLN A 187 -1.05 -18.80 15.35
C GLN A 187 -0.38 -19.32 14.07
N ILE A 188 -1.09 -19.29 12.94
CA ILE A 188 -0.57 -19.81 11.67
C ILE A 188 0.62 -18.99 11.15
N VAL A 189 0.57 -17.66 11.29
CA VAL A 189 1.71 -16.79 10.92
C VAL A 189 2.93 -17.10 11.79
N MET A 190 2.75 -17.25 13.10
CA MET A 190 3.84 -17.65 14.01
C MET A 190 4.46 -18.99 13.61
N ASP A 191 3.63 -19.99 13.30
CA ASP A 191 4.09 -21.33 12.90
C ASP A 191 4.92 -21.28 11.61
N VAL A 192 4.54 -20.44 10.63
CA VAL A 192 5.29 -20.27 9.38
C VAL A 192 6.56 -19.44 9.58
N LEU A 193 6.50 -18.32 10.31
CA LEU A 193 7.67 -17.47 10.55
C LEU A 193 8.78 -18.21 11.30
N CYS A 194 8.41 -19.05 12.25
CA CYS A 194 9.32 -19.82 13.09
C CYS A 194 9.67 -21.20 12.49
N SER A 195 9.15 -21.54 11.31
CA SER A 195 9.44 -22.83 10.67
C SER A 195 10.89 -22.86 10.17
N PRO A 196 11.70 -23.87 10.53
CA PRO A 196 13.09 -23.97 10.09
C PRO A 196 13.18 -23.96 8.57
N ASN A 197 13.82 -22.93 8.00
CA ASN A 197 13.94 -22.71 6.56
C ASN A 197 12.59 -22.79 5.81
N GLY A 198 11.48 -22.42 6.46
CA GLY A 198 10.15 -22.41 5.84
C GLY A 198 9.43 -23.76 5.83
N LEU A 199 10.02 -24.82 6.36
CA LEU A 199 9.43 -26.17 6.35
C LEU A 199 8.46 -26.33 7.52
N LEU A 200 7.16 -26.25 7.21
CA LEU A 200 6.08 -26.36 8.18
C LEU A 200 6.12 -27.71 8.93
N GLY A 201 5.73 -27.71 10.20
CA GLY A 201 5.63 -28.94 11.01
C GLY A 201 6.96 -29.44 11.60
N ARG A 202 8.10 -28.83 11.23
CA ARG A 202 9.37 -29.05 11.94
C ARG A 202 9.48 -28.09 13.11
N ARG A 203 9.60 -28.62 14.32
CA ARG A 203 9.88 -27.80 15.51
C ARG A 203 11.35 -27.34 15.44
N THR A 204 11.60 -26.05 15.63
CA THR A 204 12.92 -25.57 16.09
C THR A 204 13.13 -26.12 17.51
N VAL A 205 13.53 -27.40 17.63
CA VAL A 205 13.80 -28.05 18.92
C VAL A 205 14.98 -27.38 19.60
N GLU A 206 15.90 -26.87 18.79
CA GLU A 206 16.96 -25.96 19.14
C GLU A 206 16.83 -24.81 18.13
N GLY A 207 17.19 -23.57 18.51
CA GLY A 207 17.38 -22.52 17.49
C GLY A 207 18.36 -23.01 16.43
N ASP A 208 18.53 -22.26 15.35
CA ASP A 208 19.53 -22.50 14.29
C ASP A 208 21.01 -22.60 14.73
N GLY A 209 21.28 -22.71 16.03
CA GLY A 209 22.60 -22.65 16.65
C GLY A 209 23.06 -21.21 16.93
N ASN A 210 22.39 -20.20 16.36
CA ASN A 210 22.72 -18.77 16.50
C ASN A 210 21.67 -17.98 17.30
N GLY A 211 20.50 -18.56 17.52
CA GLY A 211 19.43 -17.97 18.32
C GLY A 211 18.34 -17.30 17.50
N ASP A 212 18.45 -17.20 16.18
CA ASP A 212 17.40 -16.59 15.37
C ASP A 212 16.16 -17.49 15.31
N ARG A 213 15.00 -16.87 15.57
CA ARG A 213 13.70 -17.55 15.62
C ARG A 213 12.79 -17.21 14.45
N GLN A 214 13.13 -16.17 13.68
CA GLN A 214 12.44 -15.83 12.45
C GLN A 214 13.26 -16.33 11.26
N HIS A 215 12.78 -17.37 10.58
CA HIS A 215 13.44 -17.91 9.40
C HIS A 215 12.92 -17.29 8.10
N ILE A 216 11.70 -16.76 8.13
CA ILE A 216 10.96 -16.31 6.94
C ILE A 216 10.66 -14.82 7.04
N PRO A 217 10.89 -14.03 5.97
CA PRO A 217 10.54 -12.62 5.95
C PRO A 217 9.04 -12.39 6.02
N LEU A 218 8.64 -11.35 6.74
CA LEU A 218 7.27 -10.83 6.78
C LEU A 218 7.20 -9.50 6.04
N TYR A 219 6.35 -9.43 5.04
CA TYR A 219 5.99 -8.19 4.35
C TYR A 219 4.56 -7.83 4.71
N SER A 220 4.31 -6.56 5.03
CA SER A 220 2.96 -6.08 5.32
C SER A 220 2.62 -4.81 4.58
N ALA A 221 1.43 -4.80 3.98
CA ALA A 221 0.93 -3.74 3.12
C ALA A 221 0.49 -2.48 3.88
N CYS A 222 -0.02 -2.62 5.11
CA CYS A 222 -0.70 -1.53 5.81
C CYS A 222 -0.21 -1.44 7.26
N SER A 223 0.17 -0.23 7.68
CA SER A 223 0.60 0.05 9.06
C SER A 223 -0.39 0.87 9.88
N ASP A 224 -1.58 1.16 9.36
CA ASP A 224 -2.55 2.00 10.06
C ASP A 224 -3.01 1.32 11.34
N PHE A 225 -2.70 1.96 12.47
CA PHE A 225 -3.14 1.47 13.77
C PHE A 225 -4.67 1.60 13.90
N GLN A 226 -5.20 2.75 13.47
CA GLN A 226 -6.62 3.05 13.43
C GLN A 226 -7.00 3.77 12.15
N TYR A 227 -8.27 3.63 11.76
CA TYR A 227 -8.86 4.31 10.62
C TYR A 227 -10.31 4.75 10.92
N VAL A 228 -10.79 5.74 10.16
CA VAL A 228 -12.20 6.19 10.19
C VAL A 228 -12.99 5.44 9.12
N GLY A 229 -14.15 4.93 9.51
CA GLY A 229 -15.10 4.28 8.62
C GLY A 229 -16.52 4.83 8.81
N GLU A 230 -17.53 4.00 8.57
CA GLU A 230 -18.94 4.40 8.77
C GLU A 230 -19.32 4.56 10.24
N PHE A 231 -18.61 3.88 11.16
CA PHE A 231 -18.87 3.98 12.59
C PHE A 231 -18.29 5.28 13.18
N HIS A 232 -18.99 5.87 14.15
CA HIS A 232 -18.64 7.18 14.74
C HIS A 232 -17.34 7.20 15.57
N LEU A 233 -16.71 6.05 15.81
CA LEU A 233 -15.41 5.94 16.50
C LEU A 233 -14.40 5.22 15.60
N PRO A 234 -13.10 5.58 15.67
CA PRO A 234 -12.05 4.89 14.91
C PRO A 234 -12.05 3.38 15.15
N ARG A 235 -11.78 2.61 14.10
CA ARG A 235 -11.63 1.14 14.14
C ARG A 235 -10.15 0.78 14.09
N TYR A 236 -9.79 -0.38 14.64
CA TYR A 236 -8.41 -0.88 14.57
C TYR A 236 -8.11 -1.48 13.20
N GLY A 237 -6.94 -1.17 12.65
CA GLY A 237 -6.46 -1.68 11.36
C GLY A 237 -5.30 -2.67 11.51
N ALA A 238 -4.58 -2.87 10.40
CA ALA A 238 -3.45 -3.79 10.34
C ALA A 238 -2.31 -3.44 11.31
N GLY A 239 -2.14 -2.16 11.67
CA GLY A 239 -1.17 -1.74 12.68
C GLY A 239 -1.46 -2.31 14.07
N ALA A 240 -2.74 -2.49 14.44
CA ALA A 240 -3.10 -3.14 15.69
C ALA A 240 -2.86 -4.65 15.66
N PHE A 241 -3.16 -5.31 14.52
CA PHE A 241 -2.81 -6.71 14.31
C PHE A 241 -1.30 -6.93 14.43
N HIS A 242 -0.49 -6.03 13.86
CA HIS A 242 0.96 -6.06 14.01
C HIS A 242 1.43 -5.92 15.45
N ALA A 243 0.87 -4.99 16.21
CA ALA A 243 1.25 -4.80 17.60
C ALA A 243 1.02 -6.08 18.43
N VAL A 244 -0.08 -6.79 18.18
CA VAL A 244 -0.35 -8.08 18.81
C VAL A 244 0.63 -9.15 18.33
N LEU A 245 0.91 -9.24 17.03
CA LEU A 245 1.86 -10.19 16.46
C LEU A 245 3.29 -9.97 16.99
N GLU A 246 3.76 -8.73 17.07
CA GLU A 246 5.07 -8.37 17.62
C GLU A 246 5.18 -8.76 19.09
N ASN A 247 4.14 -8.47 19.87
CA ASN A 247 4.10 -8.83 21.28
C ASN A 247 4.13 -10.35 21.46
N LEU A 248 3.31 -11.08 20.71
CA LEU A 248 3.27 -12.54 20.72
C LEU A 248 4.62 -13.13 20.31
N PHE A 249 5.21 -12.63 19.22
CA PHE A 249 6.51 -13.08 18.72
C PHE A 249 7.59 -12.87 19.78
N THR A 250 7.66 -11.67 20.37
CA THR A 250 8.64 -11.35 21.41
C THR A 250 8.50 -12.23 22.64
N HIS A 251 7.28 -12.43 23.15
CA HIS A 251 7.03 -13.28 24.31
C HIS A 251 7.29 -14.77 24.06
N THR A 252 7.08 -15.22 22.82
CA THR A 252 7.25 -16.64 22.45
C THR A 252 8.71 -16.97 22.18
N THR A 253 9.43 -16.05 21.55
CA THR A 253 10.77 -16.31 21.01
C THR A 253 11.89 -15.68 21.84
N GLY A 254 11.61 -14.56 22.50
CA GLY A 254 12.63 -13.69 23.11
C GLY A 254 13.28 -12.70 22.13
N HIS A 255 12.87 -12.67 20.86
CA HIS A 255 13.44 -11.85 19.80
C HIS A 255 12.45 -10.80 19.28
N THR A 256 12.96 -9.74 18.69
CA THR A 256 12.12 -8.74 17.99
C THR A 256 11.69 -9.29 16.64
N LEU A 257 10.42 -9.12 16.29
CA LEU A 257 9.90 -9.48 14.97
C LEU A 257 10.42 -8.50 13.93
N GLU A 258 11.11 -9.01 12.91
CA GLU A 258 11.51 -8.23 11.74
C GLU A 258 10.42 -8.25 10.68
N LYS A 259 10.12 -7.09 10.11
CA LYS A 259 9.11 -6.95 9.05
C LYS A 259 9.45 -5.80 8.13
N THR A 260 9.08 -5.95 6.86
CA THR A 260 9.11 -4.88 5.88
C THR A 260 7.71 -4.33 5.69
N LEU A 261 7.53 -3.05 6.00
CA LEU A 261 6.26 -2.36 5.86
C LEU A 261 6.17 -1.70 4.49
N PHE A 262 4.97 -1.70 3.94
CA PHE A 262 4.51 -0.97 2.77
C PHE A 262 3.30 -0.13 3.17
N GLY A 263 2.72 0.58 2.20
CA GLY A 263 1.66 1.56 2.44
C GLY A 263 2.20 2.84 3.07
N LYS A 264 1.38 3.87 3.18
CA LYS A 264 1.73 5.12 3.87
C LYS A 264 2.01 4.81 5.35
N PRO A 265 3.01 5.45 5.99
CA PRO A 265 3.88 6.52 5.50
C PRO A 265 5.15 6.04 4.75
N GLN A 266 5.25 4.77 4.37
CA GLN A 266 6.49 4.20 3.85
C GLN A 266 6.89 4.84 2.52
N ARG A 267 8.19 5.15 2.39
CA ARG A 267 8.78 5.80 1.20
C ARG A 267 8.43 5.07 -0.10
N THR A 268 8.39 3.74 -0.08
CA THR A 268 8.05 2.90 -1.24
C THR A 268 6.71 3.27 -1.87
N SER A 269 5.72 3.66 -1.08
CA SER A 269 4.40 4.06 -1.61
C SER A 269 4.44 5.45 -2.26
N PHE A 270 5.24 6.37 -1.71
CA PHE A 270 5.42 7.70 -2.27
C PHE A 270 6.24 7.64 -3.56
N GLU A 271 7.33 6.87 -3.60
CA GLU A 271 8.12 6.63 -4.82
C GLU A 271 7.25 5.99 -5.91
N PHE A 272 6.41 5.00 -5.56
CA PHE A 272 5.47 4.43 -6.52
C PHE A 272 4.48 5.49 -7.04
N ALA A 273 3.91 6.31 -6.16
CA ALA A 273 3.00 7.39 -6.56
C ALA A 273 3.68 8.44 -7.46
N GLU A 274 4.97 8.74 -7.25
CA GLU A 274 5.75 9.59 -8.17
C GLU A 274 5.77 8.99 -9.58
N THR A 275 5.99 7.68 -9.72
CA THR A 275 5.98 7.04 -11.04
C THR A 275 4.63 7.18 -11.76
N LEU A 276 3.52 7.16 -11.01
CA LEU A 276 2.18 7.34 -11.58
C LEU A 276 1.95 8.77 -12.05
N ILE A 277 2.46 9.75 -11.29
CA ILE A 277 2.35 11.17 -11.63
C ILE A 277 3.24 11.51 -12.83
N ASP A 278 4.49 11.05 -12.82
CA ASP A 278 5.47 11.36 -13.87
C ASP A 278 5.15 10.64 -15.18
N ALA A 279 4.40 9.54 -15.14
CA ALA A 279 3.85 8.89 -16.35
C ALA A 279 2.81 9.75 -17.08
N GLN A 280 2.20 10.73 -16.41
CA GLN A 280 1.15 11.59 -16.99
C GLN A 280 1.72 12.89 -17.59
N HIS A 281 2.88 13.37 -17.12
CA HIS A 281 3.48 14.62 -17.59
C HIS A 281 4.99 14.64 -17.37
N GLU A 282 5.76 15.08 -18.38
CA GLU A 282 7.24 15.03 -18.38
C GLU A 282 7.91 15.96 -17.34
N ASP A 283 7.24 17.07 -16.99
CA ASP A 283 7.78 18.09 -16.09
C ASP A 283 6.79 18.45 -14.96
N VAL A 284 6.70 17.59 -13.96
CA VAL A 284 5.96 17.86 -12.72
C VAL A 284 6.93 18.42 -11.68
N GLU A 285 6.79 19.68 -11.30
CA GLU A 285 7.73 20.32 -10.37
C GLU A 285 7.37 20.12 -8.90
N ARG A 286 6.09 19.89 -8.61
CA ARG A 286 5.56 19.79 -7.25
C ARG A 286 4.47 18.74 -7.20
N ILE A 287 4.44 17.97 -6.11
CA ILE A 287 3.40 16.97 -5.85
C ILE A 287 2.74 17.32 -4.51
N TYR A 288 1.42 17.38 -4.50
CA TYR A 288 0.66 17.67 -3.29
C TYR A 288 -0.02 16.40 -2.80
N MET A 289 0.35 15.93 -1.60
CA MET A 289 -0.39 14.89 -0.89
C MET A 289 -1.58 15.53 -0.17
N VAL A 290 -2.79 15.10 -0.49
CA VAL A 290 -4.03 15.53 0.18
C VAL A 290 -4.53 14.36 1.02
N GLY A 291 -4.46 14.49 2.34
CA GLY A 291 -4.71 13.42 3.31
C GLY A 291 -5.41 13.92 4.57
N ASP A 292 -6.04 13.02 5.31
CA ASP A 292 -6.75 13.33 6.55
C ASP A 292 -5.97 12.88 7.81
N ASN A 293 -4.94 12.04 7.64
CA ASN A 293 -4.23 11.39 8.73
C ASN A 293 -2.79 11.90 8.86
N PRO A 294 -2.47 12.63 9.95
CA PRO A 294 -1.13 13.18 10.17
C PRO A 294 -0.02 12.13 10.24
N LYS A 295 -0.31 10.94 10.76
CA LYS A 295 0.70 9.88 11.01
C LYS A 295 1.05 9.08 9.75
N THR A 296 0.25 9.19 8.69
CA THR A 296 0.43 8.40 7.47
C THR A 296 0.62 9.32 6.27
N ASP A 297 -0.39 10.10 5.90
CA ASP A 297 -0.38 10.95 4.72
C ASP A 297 0.63 12.09 4.86
N ILE A 298 0.51 12.84 5.96
CA ILE A 298 1.30 14.05 6.18
C ILE A 298 2.73 13.69 6.53
N HIS A 299 2.91 12.76 7.49
CA HIS A 299 4.23 12.26 7.84
C HIS A 299 4.96 11.67 6.62
N GLY A 300 4.30 10.80 5.85
CA GLY A 300 4.91 10.17 4.67
C GLY A 300 5.32 11.19 3.59
N ALA A 301 4.46 12.17 3.29
CA ALA A 301 4.79 13.23 2.33
C ALA A 301 5.94 14.12 2.82
N ASN A 302 5.99 14.41 4.11
CA ASN A 302 7.06 15.20 4.72
C ASN A 302 8.41 14.45 4.67
N GLU A 303 8.42 13.14 4.94
CA GLU A 303 9.62 12.29 4.89
C GLU A 303 10.09 11.98 3.45
N ALA A 304 9.16 11.90 2.49
CA ALA A 304 9.49 11.81 1.08
C ALA A 304 10.24 13.07 0.62
N GLY A 305 9.82 14.25 1.11
CA GLY A 305 10.51 15.51 0.87
C GLY A 305 10.56 15.89 -0.63
N GLY A 306 11.61 16.60 -1.05
CA GLY A 306 11.80 16.96 -2.45
C GLY A 306 10.63 17.78 -3.04
N ARG A 307 9.91 17.19 -4.01
CA ARG A 307 8.75 17.81 -4.68
C ARG A 307 7.48 17.78 -3.83
N TRP A 308 7.44 17.01 -2.75
CA TRP A 308 6.23 16.79 -1.96
C TRP A 308 5.87 17.98 -1.07
N LYS A 309 4.57 18.27 -1.01
CA LYS A 309 3.92 19.15 -0.04
C LYS A 309 2.66 18.47 0.49
N SER A 310 2.42 18.57 1.79
CA SER A 310 1.32 17.90 2.47
C SER A 310 0.18 18.87 2.80
N LEU A 311 -1.05 18.51 2.43
CA LEU A 311 -2.27 19.21 2.77
C LEU A 311 -3.14 18.32 3.65
N LEU A 312 -3.43 18.80 4.85
CA LEU A 312 -4.24 18.08 5.84
C LEU A 312 -5.70 18.55 5.76
N THR A 313 -6.61 17.65 5.41
CA THR A 313 -8.05 17.91 5.42
C THR A 313 -8.65 17.73 6.81
N LEU A 314 -9.79 18.38 7.08
CA LEU A 314 -10.54 18.27 8.35
C LEU A 314 -11.71 17.28 8.27
N THR A 315 -11.75 16.47 7.22
CA THR A 315 -12.86 15.57 6.89
C THR A 315 -12.67 14.13 7.37
N GLY A 316 -11.67 13.83 8.22
CA GLY A 316 -11.33 12.47 8.61
C GLY A 316 -10.72 12.31 10.01
N MET A 317 -9.58 11.63 10.12
CA MET A 317 -8.86 11.33 11.36
C MET A 317 -8.49 12.60 12.13
N HIS A 318 -8.04 13.63 11.43
CA HIS A 318 -7.81 14.95 12.01
C HIS A 318 -9.07 15.82 11.92
N ASN A 319 -9.55 16.30 13.06
CA ASN A 319 -10.80 17.07 13.17
C ASN A 319 -10.59 18.47 13.78
N GLY A 320 -9.35 18.86 14.07
CA GLY A 320 -9.03 20.15 14.69
C GLY A 320 -8.60 21.19 13.66
N PRO A 321 -8.98 22.48 13.78
CA PRO A 321 -8.60 23.51 12.80
C PRO A 321 -7.10 23.84 12.83
N SER A 322 -6.41 23.47 13.90
CA SER A 322 -4.96 23.62 14.02
C SER A 322 -4.23 22.53 13.25
N ASN A 323 -2.96 22.79 12.97
CA ASN A 323 -2.08 21.75 12.43
C ASN A 323 -1.82 20.65 13.49
N HIS A 324 -1.36 19.49 13.06
CA HIS A 324 -0.91 18.43 13.98
C HIS A 324 0.44 18.81 14.61
N ASP A 325 0.58 18.59 15.92
CA ASP A 325 1.76 19.04 16.68
C ASP A 325 3.04 18.30 16.26
N GLU A 326 2.97 16.98 16.06
CA GLU A 326 4.15 16.15 15.76
C GLU A 326 4.46 16.10 14.25
N HIS A 327 3.44 16.26 13.40
CA HIS A 327 3.53 16.08 11.96
C HIS A 327 2.80 17.21 11.25
N PRO A 328 3.32 18.45 11.31
CA PRO A 328 2.63 19.59 10.72
C PRO A 328 2.60 19.48 9.20
N ALA A 329 1.41 19.65 8.63
CA ALA A 329 1.22 19.76 7.19
C ALA A 329 1.71 21.11 6.66
N TYR A 330 2.00 21.18 5.37
CA TYR A 330 2.28 22.46 4.69
C TYR A 330 1.08 23.41 4.78
N LYS A 331 -0.15 22.87 4.72
CA LYS A 331 -1.38 23.62 4.90
C LYS A 331 -2.49 22.73 5.48
N VAL A 332 -3.28 23.27 6.39
CA VAL A 332 -4.56 22.70 6.82
C VAL A 332 -5.68 23.33 6.02
N VAL A 333 -6.60 22.52 5.51
CA VAL A 333 -7.75 22.92 4.69
C VAL A 333 -9.00 22.19 5.15
N GLU A 334 -10.18 22.79 4.98
CA GLU A 334 -11.43 22.16 5.42
C GLU A 334 -11.71 20.85 4.67
N ASP A 335 -11.54 20.87 3.34
CA ASP A 335 -11.90 19.77 2.45
C ASP A 335 -11.03 19.74 1.18
N VAL A 336 -11.31 18.77 0.31
CA VAL A 336 -10.58 18.55 -0.95
C VAL A 336 -10.77 19.69 -1.96
N ALA A 337 -11.89 20.42 -1.93
CA ALA A 337 -12.12 21.56 -2.83
C ALA A 337 -11.24 22.75 -2.42
N GLN A 338 -11.16 23.05 -1.13
CA GLN A 338 -10.21 24.04 -0.61
C GLN A 338 -8.76 23.62 -0.84
N ALA A 339 -8.46 22.33 -0.78
CA ALA A 339 -7.13 21.80 -1.13
C ALA A 339 -6.75 22.21 -2.57
N LEU A 340 -7.60 21.92 -3.55
CA LEU A 340 -7.35 22.27 -4.95
C LEU A 340 -7.19 23.79 -5.15
N ALA A 341 -8.06 24.59 -4.52
CA ALA A 341 -7.98 26.05 -4.61
C ALA A 341 -6.64 26.57 -4.08
N PHE A 342 -6.17 26.07 -2.94
CA PHE A 342 -4.87 26.42 -2.37
C PHE A 342 -3.71 25.98 -3.27
N ILE A 343 -3.74 24.74 -3.77
CA ILE A 343 -2.69 24.19 -4.64
C ILE A 343 -2.45 25.08 -5.87
N LYS A 344 -3.51 25.51 -6.53
CA LYS A 344 -3.42 26.39 -7.70
C LYS A 344 -2.78 27.74 -7.37
N GLN A 345 -3.14 28.33 -6.23
CA GLN A 345 -2.56 29.61 -5.77
C GLN A 345 -1.09 29.44 -5.39
N ASP A 346 -0.75 28.39 -4.65
CA ASP A 346 0.63 28.10 -4.23
C ASP A 346 1.55 27.85 -5.43
N PHE A 347 1.08 27.08 -6.42
CA PHE A 347 1.87 26.81 -7.61
C PHE A 347 2.02 28.05 -8.51
N ALA A 348 0.96 28.85 -8.69
CA ALA A 348 1.07 30.11 -9.43
C ALA A 348 2.08 31.08 -8.80
N LYS A 349 2.11 31.15 -7.46
CA LYS A 349 3.11 31.93 -6.72
C LYS A 349 4.53 31.41 -6.97
N LEU A 350 4.74 30.09 -6.93
CA LEU A 350 6.03 29.48 -7.24
C LEU A 350 6.53 29.87 -8.63
N GLN A 351 5.66 29.85 -9.64
CA GLN A 351 6.01 30.21 -11.02
C GLN A 351 6.34 31.70 -11.17
N ALA A 352 5.61 32.58 -10.48
CA ALA A 352 5.88 34.02 -10.46
C ALA A 352 7.25 34.34 -9.82
N GLU A 353 7.58 33.67 -8.71
CA GLU A 353 8.87 33.83 -8.03
C GLU A 353 10.06 33.38 -8.90
N LYS A 354 9.87 32.33 -9.72
CA LYS A 354 10.88 31.90 -10.69
C LYS A 354 11.06 32.87 -11.84
N SER A 355 9.97 33.49 -12.31
CA SER A 355 10.01 34.44 -13.43
C SER A 355 10.67 35.79 -13.07
N THR A 356 10.85 36.05 -11.78
CA THR A 356 11.44 37.29 -11.24
C THR A 356 12.94 37.14 -10.93
N LYS A 357 13.48 35.92 -10.98
CA LYS A 357 14.90 35.60 -10.82
C LYS A 357 15.54 35.35 -12.17
#